data_AF-A0A660Y7Y5-F1
#
_entry.id   AF-A0A660Y7Y5-F1
#
_cell.length_a   1.000
_cell.length_b   1.000
_cell.length_c   1.000
_cell.angle_alpha   90.00
_cell.angle_beta   90.00
_cell.angle_gamma   90.00
#
_symmetry.space_group_name_H-M   'P 1'
#
loop_
_entity.id
_entity.type
_entity.pdbx_description
1 polymer ?
#
loop_
_entity_poly.entity_id
_entity_poly.type
_entity_poly.pdbx_seq_one_letter_code
_entity_poly.pdbx_strand_id
1 'polypeptide(L)'
;MIEVAVEAAQAAGAILREHFGTDLKVDEQKHYDVKLEVDRLCEERVLAIIRRQCPDCGVLAEESGRQDRPSPYTWIIDPLDGTANYFRGVPHFCTSIALQHKKETVLGVVYNP
;
A
#
# COMPACT_ATOMS: atom_id res chain seq x y z
N MET A 1 12.12 -9.70 -7.42
CA MET A 1 11.39 -9.25 -6.19
C MET A 1 11.23 -7.74 -6.21
N ILE A 2 12.26 -6.96 -6.52
CA ILE A 2 12.13 -5.51 -6.70
C ILE A 2 11.12 -5.15 -7.81
N GLU A 3 11.07 -5.93 -8.87
CA GLU A 3 10.14 -5.75 -9.99
C GLU A 3 8.68 -5.91 -9.54
N VAL A 4 8.42 -6.84 -8.61
CA VAL A 4 7.10 -7.06 -8.01
C VAL A 4 6.69 -5.85 -7.16
N ALA A 5 7.62 -5.32 -6.38
CA ALA A 5 7.39 -4.12 -5.57
C ALA A 5 7.09 -2.90 -6.45
N VAL A 6 7.84 -2.71 -7.54
CA VAL A 6 7.63 -1.63 -8.51
C VAL A 6 6.29 -1.80 -9.23
N GLU A 7 5.95 -2.99 -9.74
CA GLU A 7 4.66 -3.27 -10.38
C GLU A 7 3.50 -2.96 -9.42
N ALA A 8 3.62 -3.40 -8.16
CA ALA A 8 2.58 -3.19 -7.15
C ALA A 8 2.41 -1.71 -6.78
N ALA A 9 3.51 -0.99 -6.54
CA ALA A 9 3.46 0.43 -6.21
C ALA A 9 2.88 1.27 -7.37
N GLN A 10 3.28 0.97 -8.62
CA GLN A 10 2.73 1.65 -9.80
C GLN A 10 1.24 1.35 -10.01
N ALA A 11 0.79 0.13 -9.71
CA ALA A 11 -0.61 -0.25 -9.81
C ALA A 11 -1.49 0.47 -8.79
N ALA A 12 -1.03 0.61 -7.53
CA ALA A 12 -1.69 1.46 -6.53
C ALA A 12 -1.69 2.92 -6.97
N GLY A 13 -0.54 3.45 -7.40
CA GLY A 13 -0.42 4.82 -7.87
C GLY A 13 -1.33 5.17 -9.05
N ALA A 14 -1.66 4.20 -9.91
CA ALA A 14 -2.66 4.40 -10.97
C ALA A 14 -4.07 4.63 -10.40
N ILE A 15 -4.47 3.87 -9.38
CA ILE A 15 -5.76 4.04 -8.67
C ILE A 15 -5.78 5.39 -7.96
N LEU A 16 -4.69 5.75 -7.27
CA LEU A 16 -4.57 7.05 -6.60
C LEU A 16 -4.72 8.21 -7.58
N ARG A 17 -4.08 8.16 -8.75
CA ARG A 17 -4.25 9.21 -9.78
C ARG A 17 -5.68 9.29 -10.31
N GLU A 18 -6.35 8.14 -10.48
CA GLU A 18 -7.71 8.08 -11.00
C GLU A 18 -8.73 8.71 -10.03
N HIS A 19 -8.53 8.53 -8.73
CA HIS A 19 -9.45 9.00 -7.69
C HIS A 19 -9.04 10.36 -7.09
N PHE A 20 -7.86 10.89 -7.42
CA PHE A 20 -7.39 12.14 -6.84
C PHE A 20 -8.25 13.32 -7.31
N GLY A 21 -8.78 14.10 -6.36
CA GLY A 21 -9.64 15.24 -6.64
C GLY A 21 -11.09 14.89 -7.02
N THR A 22 -11.48 13.62 -6.93
CA THR A 22 -12.88 13.20 -7.07
C THR A 22 -13.60 13.23 -5.72
N ASP A 23 -14.90 12.90 -5.71
CA ASP A 23 -15.61 12.68 -4.45
C ASP A 23 -15.07 11.42 -3.76
N LEU A 24 -14.40 11.61 -2.61
CA LEU A 24 -13.78 10.54 -1.83
C LEU A 24 -14.76 10.04 -0.76
N LYS A 25 -14.88 8.72 -0.67
CA LYS A 25 -15.64 8.08 0.40
C LYS A 25 -14.74 7.88 1.63
N VAL A 26 -15.17 8.45 2.75
CA VAL A 26 -14.51 8.29 4.05
C VAL A 26 -15.08 7.06 4.75
N ASP A 27 -14.22 6.09 5.03
CA ASP A 27 -14.59 4.87 5.76
C ASP A 27 -14.48 5.10 7.28
N GLU A 28 -13.45 5.83 7.73
CA GLU A 28 -13.29 6.20 9.14
C GLU A 28 -12.61 7.57 9.28
N GLN A 29 -13.03 8.36 10.27
CA GLN A 29 -12.35 9.61 10.64
C GLN A 29 -12.26 9.73 12.16
N LYS A 30 -11.04 9.70 12.69
CA LYS A 30 -10.75 9.87 14.12
C LYS A 30 -9.74 10.98 14.33
N HIS A 31 -10.21 12.14 14.77
CA HIS A 31 -9.39 13.34 15.00
C HIS A 31 -8.55 13.73 13.78
N TYR A 32 -7.31 13.25 13.71
CA TYR A 32 -6.32 13.54 12.68
C TYR A 32 -6.08 12.36 11.72
N ASP A 33 -6.68 11.21 12.00
CA ASP A 33 -6.59 10.00 11.19
C ASP A 33 -7.85 9.89 10.30
N VAL A 34 -7.63 9.72 9.00
CA VAL A 34 -8.69 9.62 7.98
C VAL A 34 -8.36 8.39 7.16
N LYS A 35 -9.30 7.46 7.09
CA LYS A 35 -9.26 6.29 6.21
C LYS A 35 -10.27 6.45 5.11
N LEU A 36 -9.83 6.25 3.88
CA LEU A 36 -10.66 6.37 2.68
C LEU A 36 -10.85 4.99 2.07
N GLU A 37 -11.94 4.85 1.30
CA GLU A 37 -12.15 3.65 0.50
C GLU A 37 -10.99 3.39 -0.48
N VAL A 38 -10.31 4.46 -0.94
CA VAL A 38 -9.17 4.35 -1.85
C VAL A 38 -7.96 3.67 -1.21
N ASP A 39 -7.75 3.80 0.11
CA ASP A 39 -6.69 3.08 0.83
C ASP A 39 -6.89 1.57 0.67
N ARG A 40 -8.12 1.10 0.90
CA ARG A 40 -8.50 -0.32 0.74
C ARG A 40 -8.39 -0.80 -0.70
N LEU A 41 -8.83 0.00 -1.67
CA LEU A 41 -8.73 -0.36 -3.10
C LEU A 41 -7.27 -0.52 -3.54
N CYS A 42 -6.39 0.36 -3.08
CA CYS A 42 -4.97 0.29 -3.35
C CYS A 42 -4.34 -0.93 -2.69
N GLU A 43 -4.65 -1.20 -1.41
CA GLU A 43 -4.15 -2.37 -0.70
C GLU A 43 -4.58 -3.67 -1.39
N GLU A 44 -5.86 -3.82 -1.74
CA GLU A 44 -6.37 -5.00 -2.45
C GLU A 44 -5.62 -5.24 -3.76
N ARG A 45 -5.34 -4.17 -4.52
CA ARG A 45 -4.60 -4.25 -5.77
C ARG A 45 -3.15 -4.69 -5.57
N VAL A 46 -2.47 -4.12 -4.57
CA VAL A 46 -1.09 -4.47 -4.21
C VAL A 46 -1.00 -5.93 -3.74
N LEU A 47 -1.89 -6.35 -2.84
CA LEU A 47 -1.94 -7.71 -2.33
C LEU A 47 -2.21 -8.73 -3.43
N ALA A 48 -3.06 -8.42 -4.41
CA ALA A 48 -3.31 -9.29 -5.54
C ALA A 48 -2.03 -9.56 -6.37
N ILE A 49 -1.20 -8.53 -6.61
CA ILE A 49 0.08 -8.68 -7.34
C ILE A 49 1.07 -9.50 -6.52
N ILE A 50 1.24 -9.13 -5.24
CA ILE A 50 2.19 -9.79 -4.34
C ILE A 50 1.84 -11.26 -4.19
N ARG A 51 0.57 -11.59 -3.93
CA ARG A 51 0.13 -12.99 -3.75
C ARG A 51 0.26 -13.83 -5.02
N ARG A 52 0.11 -13.22 -6.20
CA ARG A 52 0.32 -13.93 -7.48
C ARG A 52 1.79 -14.33 -7.66
N GLN A 53 2.73 -13.49 -7.22
CA GLN A 53 4.17 -13.69 -7.45
C GLN A 53 4.88 -14.39 -6.27
N CYS A 54 4.38 -14.20 -5.05
CA CYS A 54 4.88 -14.85 -3.83
C CYS A 54 3.72 -15.28 -2.91
N PRO A 55 3.02 -16.38 -3.22
CA PRO A 55 1.85 -16.84 -2.46
C PRO A 55 2.18 -17.24 -1.01
N ASP A 56 3.42 -17.62 -0.74
CA ASP A 56 3.88 -18.07 0.58
C ASP A 56 4.53 -16.94 1.40
N CYS A 57 4.70 -15.74 0.84
CA CYS A 57 5.24 -14.59 1.58
C CYS A 57 4.24 -14.06 2.61
N GLY A 58 4.71 -13.73 3.81
CA GLY A 58 3.92 -13.00 4.78
C GLY A 58 3.64 -11.56 4.30
N VAL A 59 2.65 -10.93 4.93
CA VAL A 59 2.27 -9.54 4.66
C VAL A 59 2.01 -8.83 5.99
N LEU A 60 2.43 -7.58 6.09
CA LEU A 60 2.02 -6.61 7.09
C LEU A 60 1.55 -5.37 6.33
N ALA A 61 0.23 -5.21 6.20
CA ALA A 61 -0.36 -4.08 5.51
C ALA A 61 -1.07 -3.17 6.51
N GLU A 62 -1.15 -1.87 6.21
CA GLU A 62 -1.77 -0.89 7.10
C GLU A 62 -3.24 -1.18 7.39
N GLU A 63 -4.02 -1.55 6.37
CA GLU A 63 -5.47 -1.72 6.51
C GLU A 63 -5.88 -3.13 6.95
N SER A 64 -5.26 -4.17 6.38
CA SER A 64 -5.58 -5.56 6.75
C SER A 64 -4.70 -6.16 7.84
N GLY A 65 -3.69 -5.43 8.31
CA GLY A 65 -2.79 -5.86 9.38
C GLY A 65 -1.86 -7.01 8.98
N ARG A 66 -1.45 -7.80 9.98
CA ARG A 66 -0.46 -8.87 9.82
C ARG A 66 -1.10 -10.18 9.36
N GLN A 67 -0.53 -10.75 8.30
CA GLN A 67 -0.89 -12.04 7.72
C GLN A 67 0.37 -12.90 7.59
N ASP A 68 0.60 -13.78 8.56
CA ASP A 68 1.77 -14.66 8.56
C ASP A 68 1.63 -15.80 7.54
N ARG A 69 2.76 -16.20 6.94
CA ARG A 69 2.87 -17.30 5.99
C ARG A 69 4.20 -18.03 6.18
N PRO A 70 4.39 -19.25 5.64
CA PRO A 70 5.57 -20.09 5.91
C PRO A 70 6.91 -19.53 5.39
N SER A 71 6.90 -18.61 4.42
CA SER A 71 8.13 -18.03 3.87
C SER A 71 8.88 -17.18 4.91
N PRO A 72 10.22 -17.13 4.85
CA PRO A 72 11.01 -16.20 5.67
C PRO A 72 10.88 -14.74 5.21
N TYR A 73 10.16 -14.49 4.11
CA TYR A 73 9.93 -13.17 3.55
C TYR A 73 8.60 -12.58 4.03
N THR A 74 8.58 -11.28 4.32
CA THR A 74 7.39 -10.53 4.71
C THR A 74 7.36 -9.19 3.99
N TRP A 75 6.27 -8.93 3.25
CA TRP A 75 6.02 -7.63 2.63
C TRP A 75 5.43 -6.67 3.67
N ILE A 76 5.92 -5.43 3.70
CA ILE A 76 5.37 -4.35 4.51
C ILE A 76 4.79 -3.32 3.55
N ILE A 77 3.52 -2.96 3.72
CA ILE A 77 2.77 -2.19 2.73
C ILE A 77 2.03 -1.06 3.43
N ASP A 78 2.23 0.15 2.92
CA ASP A 78 1.38 1.30 3.14
C ASP A 78 0.86 1.72 1.75
N PRO A 79 -0.44 1.49 1.47
CA PRO A 79 -1.00 1.71 0.14
C PRO A 79 -1.09 3.20 -0.23
N LEU A 80 -1.21 4.09 0.77
CA LEU A 80 -1.37 5.53 0.63
C LEU A 80 -0.79 6.25 1.87
N ASP A 81 0.50 6.54 1.82
CA ASP A 81 1.11 7.43 2.80
C ASP A 81 0.73 8.87 2.46
N GLY A 82 0.24 9.59 3.46
CA GLY A 82 -0.26 10.95 3.31
C GLY A 82 -1.76 11.04 3.03
N THR A 83 -2.60 10.14 3.53
CA THR A 83 -4.07 10.16 3.37
C THR A 83 -4.69 11.50 3.71
N ALA A 84 -4.18 12.21 4.73
CA ALA A 84 -4.65 13.57 5.07
C ALA A 84 -4.34 14.61 3.97
N ASN A 85 -3.19 14.51 3.31
CA ASN A 85 -2.84 15.35 2.16
C ASN A 85 -3.73 15.01 0.98
N TYR A 86 -3.85 13.71 0.68
CA TYR A 86 -4.67 13.19 -0.40
C TYR A 86 -6.13 13.65 -0.27
N PHE A 87 -6.73 13.48 0.91
CA PHE A 87 -8.10 13.91 1.22
C PHE A 87 -8.31 15.42 1.05
N ARG A 88 -7.29 16.23 1.32
CA ARG A 88 -7.33 17.70 1.19
C ARG A 88 -6.95 18.20 -0.21
N GLY A 89 -6.69 17.31 -1.16
CA GLY A 89 -6.26 17.67 -2.52
C GLY A 89 -4.83 18.22 -2.59
N VAL A 90 -3.97 17.91 -1.60
CA VAL A 90 -2.55 18.24 -1.63
C VAL A 90 -1.80 17.10 -2.35
N PRO A 91 -1.09 17.36 -3.46
CA PRO A 91 -0.45 16.32 -4.29
C PRO A 91 0.89 15.83 -3.70
N HIS A 92 0.91 15.53 -2.40
CA HIS A 92 2.04 15.01 -1.67
C HIS A 92 1.62 13.77 -0.90
N PHE A 93 1.59 12.65 -1.61
CA PHE A 93 1.25 11.32 -1.11
C PHE A 93 2.02 10.28 -1.92
N CYS A 94 2.15 9.05 -1.40
CA CYS A 94 2.86 7.99 -2.11
C CYS A 94 2.37 6.60 -1.70
N THR A 95 2.72 5.58 -2.49
CA THR A 95 2.62 4.18 -2.06
C THR A 95 4.00 3.72 -1.61
N SER A 96 4.06 3.06 -0.44
CA SER A 96 5.30 2.55 0.16
C SER A 96 5.24 1.04 0.34
N ILE A 97 6.23 0.33 -0.20
CA ILE A 97 6.34 -1.13 -0.15
C ILE A 97 7.76 -1.53 0.23
N ALA A 98 7.91 -2.32 1.29
CA ALA A 98 9.19 -2.92 1.68
C ALA A 98 9.09 -4.45 1.73
N LEU A 99 10.24 -5.11 1.67
CA LEU A 99 10.35 -6.54 1.88
C LEU A 99 11.37 -6.81 2.98
N GLN A 100 10.98 -7.62 3.94
CA GLN A 100 11.87 -8.15 4.95
C GLN A 100 12.21 -9.61 4.66
N HIS A 101 13.45 -10.00 4.92
CA HIS A 101 13.88 -11.38 5.03
C HIS A 101 14.35 -11.61 6.47
N LYS A 102 13.70 -12.52 7.20
CA LYS A 102 14.02 -12.78 8.62
C LYS A 102 14.07 -11.51 9.48
N LYS A 103 13.11 -10.59 9.28
CA LYS A 103 12.98 -9.28 9.95
C LYS A 103 14.02 -8.22 9.57
N GLU A 104 14.92 -8.50 8.63
CA GLU A 104 15.82 -7.49 8.06
C GLU A 104 15.24 -6.97 6.75
N THR A 105 15.11 -5.65 6.60
CA THR A 105 14.65 -5.03 5.36
C THR A 105 15.69 -5.19 4.27
N VAL A 106 15.32 -5.86 3.17
CA VAL A 106 16.22 -6.17 2.05
C VAL A 106 15.96 -5.35 0.80
N LEU A 107 14.76 -4.76 0.66
CA LEU A 107 14.44 -3.77 -0.37
C LEU A 107 13.26 -2.89 0.06
N GLY A 108 13.13 -1.75 -0.61
CA GLY A 108 12.01 -0.81 -0.46
C GLY A 108 11.76 -0.04 -1.75
N VAL A 109 10.48 0.29 -1.99
CA VAL A 109 9.99 1.12 -3.09
C VAL A 109 9.06 2.16 -2.48
N VAL A 110 9.28 3.41 -2.81
CA VAL A 110 8.37 4.52 -2.52
C VAL A 110 8.04 5.17 -3.85
N TYR A 111 6.75 5.28 -4.16
CA TYR A 111 6.27 5.80 -5.43
C TYR A 111 5.26 6.92 -5.20
N ASN A 112 5.66 8.15 -5.53
CA ASN A 112 4.76 9.28 -5.64
C ASN A 112 4.23 9.33 -7.09
N PRO A 113 2.93 9.09 -7.32
CA PRO A 113 2.36 8.85 -8.64
C PRO A 113 2.07 10.11 -9.46
#